data_AF-A0A813ZHX1-F1
#
_entry.id   AF-A0A813ZHX1-F1
#
_cell.length_a   1.000
_cell.length_b   1.000
_cell.length_c   1.000
_cell.angle_alpha   90.00
_cell.angle_beta   90.00
_cell.angle_gamma   90.00
#
_symmetry.space_group_name_H-M   'P 1'
#
loop_
_entity.id
_entity.type
_entity.pdbx_description
1 polymer ?
#
loop_
_entity_poly.entity_id
_entity_poly.type
_entity_poly.pdbx_seq_one_letter_code
_entity_poly.pdbx_strand_id
1 'polypeptide(L)'
;MYVSGQVNQSQHLFNKIRRSSPQFDCNSLSKDGIWYMQRWPLELINWPQFNSDRLDVQLNVPGECDFERVHRSLKMLPPDERTIDIWNYNVYDLDGGNGLLETDPTAFLISYWGMRYFNLLGE
;
A
#
# COMPACT_ATOMS: atom_id res chain seq x y z
N MET A 1 31.10 -25.49 -34.34
CA MET A 1 31.50 -25.67 -32.92
C MET A 1 30.27 -25.32 -32.09
N TYR A 2 29.65 -26.32 -31.46
CA TYR A 2 28.37 -26.22 -30.75
C TYR A 2 28.55 -25.53 -29.40
N VAL A 3 27.59 -24.67 -29.02
CA VAL A 3 27.01 -24.71 -27.67
C VAL A 3 25.50 -24.53 -27.81
N SER A 4 24.77 -25.63 -27.68
CA SER A 4 23.33 -25.63 -27.42
C SER A 4 23.10 -25.32 -25.94
N GLY A 5 22.37 -24.25 -25.64
CA GLY A 5 21.98 -23.88 -24.28
C GLY A 5 20.47 -23.63 -24.20
N GLN A 6 19.71 -24.72 -24.06
CA GLN A 6 18.42 -24.82 -23.38
C GLN A 6 17.52 -23.56 -23.33
N VAL A 7 16.85 -23.25 -24.45
CA VAL A 7 15.63 -22.43 -24.44
C VAL A 7 14.45 -23.36 -24.13
N ASN A 8 14.26 -23.78 -22.87
CA ASN A 8 13.14 -24.66 -22.51
C ASN A 8 12.85 -24.72 -21.00
N GLN A 9 12.59 -23.58 -20.33
CA GLN A 9 12.17 -23.60 -18.91
C GLN A 9 10.99 -22.69 -18.53
N SER A 10 10.25 -22.12 -19.48
CA SER A 10 9.10 -21.25 -19.13
C SER A 10 7.71 -21.87 -19.28
N GLN A 11 7.59 -23.15 -19.68
CA GLN A 11 6.27 -23.79 -19.86
C GLN A 11 5.85 -24.76 -18.74
N HIS A 12 6.71 -25.06 -17.77
CA HIS A 12 6.38 -26.02 -16.70
C HIS A 12 5.91 -25.40 -15.37
N LEU A 13 5.92 -24.07 -15.20
CA LEU A 13 5.54 -23.43 -13.93
C LEU A 13 4.04 -23.09 -13.82
N PHE A 14 3.25 -23.30 -14.88
CA PHE A 14 1.81 -23.00 -14.88
C PHE A 14 0.90 -24.21 -14.67
N ASN A 15 1.46 -25.37 -14.36
CA ASN A 15 0.66 -26.54 -14.04
C ASN A 15 0.81 -26.91 -12.57
N LYS A 16 -0.30 -26.75 -11.84
CA LYS A 16 -0.56 -27.25 -10.48
C LYS A 16 -0.20 -26.31 -9.33
N ILE A 17 -0.84 -25.14 -9.31
CA ILE A 17 -1.37 -24.64 -8.05
C ILE A 17 -2.89 -24.58 -8.26
N ARG A 18 -3.61 -25.57 -7.73
CA ARG A 18 -4.97 -25.29 -7.26
C ARG A 18 -4.75 -24.19 -6.23
N ARG A 19 -4.88 -22.92 -6.65
CA ARG A 19 -4.77 -21.80 -5.73
C ARG A 19 -5.88 -22.05 -4.73
N SER A 20 -5.51 -22.54 -3.55
CA SER A 20 -6.21 -22.12 -2.35
C SER A 20 -6.22 -20.61 -2.48
N SER A 21 -7.35 -20.04 -2.91
CA SER A 21 -7.60 -18.64 -2.61
C SER A 21 -7.25 -18.48 -1.13
N PRO A 22 -6.41 -17.50 -0.75
CA PRO A 22 -6.23 -17.18 0.66
C PRO A 22 -7.63 -17.19 1.26
N GLN A 23 -7.84 -18.00 2.30
CA GLN A 23 -9.13 -18.03 2.96
C GLN A 23 -9.32 -16.62 3.54
N PHE A 24 -10.14 -15.80 2.88
CA PHE A 24 -10.40 -14.45 3.34
C PHE A 24 -11.24 -14.58 4.61
N ASP A 25 -10.60 -14.37 5.75
CA ASP A 25 -11.32 -14.20 7.00
C ASP A 25 -11.92 -12.79 7.03
N CYS A 26 -13.20 -12.69 6.72
CA CYS A 26 -13.93 -11.42 6.72
C CYS A 26 -13.77 -10.66 8.05
N ASN A 27 -13.65 -11.36 9.18
CA ASN A 27 -13.49 -10.71 10.48
C ASN A 27 -12.12 -10.03 10.61
N SER A 28 -11.06 -10.68 10.11
CA SER A 28 -9.73 -10.08 10.07
C SER A 28 -9.70 -8.82 9.20
N LEU A 29 -10.34 -8.88 8.02
CA LEU A 29 -10.42 -7.75 7.10
C LEU A 29 -11.18 -6.57 7.69
N SER A 30 -12.29 -6.81 8.39
CA SER A 30 -13.04 -5.75 9.07
C SER A 30 -12.19 -5.06 10.14
N LYS A 31 -11.40 -5.83 10.91
CA LYS A 31 -10.48 -5.26 11.92
C LYS A 31 -9.39 -4.41 11.29
N ASP A 32 -8.78 -4.88 10.20
CA ASP A 32 -7.76 -4.13 9.48
C ASP A 32 -8.33 -2.83 8.90
N GLY A 33 -9.55 -2.88 8.35
CA GLY A 33 -10.27 -1.69 7.88
C GLY A 33 -10.57 -0.69 9.00
N ILE A 34 -11.02 -1.16 10.16
CA ILE A 34 -11.24 -0.31 11.34
C ILE A 34 -9.93 0.33 11.79
N TRP A 35 -8.86 -0.45 11.93
CA TRP A 35 -7.53 0.05 12.30
C TRP A 35 -7.04 1.12 11.33
N TYR A 36 -7.21 0.89 10.03
CA TYR A 36 -6.82 1.81 8.98
C TYR A 36 -7.57 3.14 9.08
N MET A 37 -8.90 3.09 9.27
CA MET A 37 -9.71 4.29 9.41
C MET A 37 -9.44 5.05 10.72
N GLN A 38 -9.18 4.36 11.82
CA GLN A 38 -8.82 5.00 13.10
C GLN A 38 -7.51 5.79 13.02
N ARG A 39 -6.63 5.42 12.09
CA ARG A 39 -5.35 6.09 11.83
C ARG A 39 -5.40 7.04 10.64
N TRP A 40 -6.54 7.20 9.98
CA TRP A 40 -6.61 8.11 8.86
C TRP A 40 -6.45 9.56 9.35
N PRO A 41 -5.58 10.38 8.74
CA PRO A 41 -5.39 11.76 9.17
C PRO A 41 -6.69 12.55 8.99
N LEU A 42 -7.10 13.29 10.03
CA LEU A 42 -8.23 14.22 9.96
C LEU A 42 -7.86 15.52 9.25
N GLU A 43 -6.57 15.83 9.22
CA GLU A 43 -6.02 16.96 8.49
C GLU A 43 -6.04 16.66 6.99
N LEU A 44 -6.53 17.63 6.21
CA LEU A 44 -6.64 17.52 4.75
C LEU A 44 -5.51 18.25 4.04
N ILE A 45 -4.78 19.12 4.74
CA ILE A 45 -3.61 19.80 4.19
C ILE A 45 -2.48 18.79 3.97
N ASN A 46 -1.93 18.77 2.76
CA ASN A 46 -0.81 17.91 2.37
C ASN A 46 0.52 18.50 2.85
N TRP A 47 0.76 18.41 4.16
CA TRP A 47 1.98 18.89 4.80
C TRP A 47 3.23 18.18 4.28
N PRO A 48 4.37 18.88 4.17
CA PRO A 48 5.63 18.26 3.78
C PRO A 48 6.08 17.27 4.86
N GLN A 49 6.40 16.04 4.44
CA GLN A 49 6.88 14.97 5.31
C GLN A 49 8.10 14.29 4.70
N PHE A 50 9.08 13.98 5.55
CA PHE A 50 10.34 13.36 5.18
C PHE A 50 10.56 12.09 6.02
N ASN A 51 9.87 11.00 5.66
CA ASN A 51 10.01 9.73 6.37
C ASN A 51 11.26 8.95 5.98
N SER A 52 11.94 9.32 4.89
CA SER A 52 13.21 8.69 4.49
C SER A 52 14.34 8.92 5.50
N ASP A 53 14.26 9.98 6.30
CA ASP A 53 15.21 10.29 7.37
C ASP A 53 14.99 9.45 8.64
N ARG A 54 13.91 8.67 8.70
CA ARG A 54 13.58 7.85 9.88
C ARG A 54 14.47 6.63 9.97
N LEU A 55 15.13 6.48 11.12
CA LEU A 55 16.04 5.37 11.40
C LEU A 55 15.32 4.02 11.61
N ASP A 56 14.03 4.04 11.96
CA ASP A 56 13.23 2.83 12.18
C ASP A 56 12.65 2.23 10.88
N VAL A 57 12.71 2.99 9.78
CA VAL A 57 12.13 2.59 8.49
C VAL A 57 13.15 1.81 7.67
N GLN A 58 12.78 0.59 7.29
CA GLN A 58 13.58 -0.22 6.37
C GLN A 58 13.29 0.21 4.94
N LEU A 59 14.31 0.62 4.20
CA LEU A 59 14.19 1.02 2.80
C LEU A 59 14.19 -0.20 1.88
N ASN A 60 13.30 -0.20 0.90
CA ASN A 60 13.32 -1.11 -0.22
C ASN A 60 14.34 -0.60 -1.25
N VAL A 61 15.27 -1.47 -1.66
CA VAL A 61 16.27 -1.14 -2.68
C VAL A 61 15.58 -1.16 -4.04
N PRO A 62 15.53 -0.04 -4.79
CA PRO A 62 14.87 0.00 -6.09
C PRO A 62 15.51 -1.00 -7.05
N GLY A 63 14.70 -1.82 -7.73
CA GLY A 63 15.16 -2.68 -8.80
C GLY A 63 15.54 -1.86 -10.04
N GLU A 64 16.33 -2.44 -10.95
CA GLU A 64 16.75 -1.75 -12.19
C GLU A 64 15.59 -1.33 -13.10
N CYS A 65 14.44 -1.99 -12.97
CA CYS A 65 13.21 -1.69 -13.72
C CYS A 65 12.38 -0.53 -13.14
N ASP A 66 12.79 0.04 -12.00
CA ASP A 66 12.09 1.16 -11.38
C ASP A 66 12.51 2.49 -12.03
N PHE A 67 11.57 3.12 -12.73
CA PHE A 67 11.83 4.32 -13.54
C PHE A 67 12.06 5.58 -12.70
N GLU A 68 11.46 5.66 -11.51
CA GLU A 68 11.48 6.88 -10.69
C GLU A 68 12.64 6.89 -9.68
N ARG A 69 13.25 5.72 -9.40
CA ARG A 69 14.36 5.54 -8.43
C ARG A 69 14.09 6.18 -7.06
N VAL A 70 12.84 6.18 -6.61
CA VAL A 70 12.42 6.77 -5.33
C VAL A 70 12.67 5.78 -4.19
N HIS A 71 13.14 6.27 -3.05
CA HIS A 71 13.25 5.46 -1.83
C HIS A 71 11.86 5.12 -1.31
N ARG A 72 11.57 3.82 -1.19
CA ARG A 72 10.30 3.34 -0.68
C ARG A 72 10.52 2.53 0.59
N SER A 73 9.52 2.47 1.44
CA SER A 73 9.52 1.56 2.59
C SER A 73 9.41 0.10 2.15
N LEU A 74 10.02 -0.79 2.91
CA LEU A 74 9.84 -2.24 2.78
C LEU A 74 8.47 -2.69 3.31
N LYS A 75 7.92 -1.96 4.29
CA LYS A 75 6.61 -2.20 4.89
C LYS A 75 5.80 -0.92 4.84
N MET A 76 4.51 -1.07 4.57
CA MET A 76 3.57 0.06 4.58
C MET A 76 3.62 0.78 5.93
N LEU A 77 3.81 2.10 5.90
CA LEU A 77 3.68 2.95 7.07
C LEU A 77 2.20 3.10 7.47
N PRO A 78 1.91 3.33 8.76
CA PRO A 78 0.56 3.64 9.19
C PRO A 78 -0.06 4.82 8.42
N PRO A 79 -1.40 4.86 8.23
CA PRO A 79 -2.04 5.91 7.44
C PRO A 79 -1.80 7.34 7.92
N ASP A 80 -1.59 7.54 9.23
CA ASP A 80 -1.27 8.80 9.89
C ASP A 80 0.19 9.22 9.74
N GLU A 81 1.06 8.32 9.26
CA GLU A 81 2.51 8.54 9.15
C GLU A 81 2.96 8.67 7.69
N ARG A 82 2.06 8.89 6.73
CA ARG A 82 2.39 8.95 5.29
C ARG A 82 1.73 10.15 4.61
N THR A 83 2.31 10.58 3.50
CA THR A 83 1.84 11.71 2.69
C THR A 83 0.70 11.37 1.73
N ILE A 84 -0.03 10.29 2.01
CA ILE A 84 -1.01 9.72 1.08
C ILE A 84 -2.41 9.98 1.60
N ASP A 85 -3.12 10.76 0.80
CA ASP A 85 -4.47 11.25 1.03
C ASP A 85 -5.52 10.58 0.13
N ILE A 86 -5.12 9.89 -0.94
CA ILE A 86 -6.01 9.18 -1.87
C ILE A 86 -5.50 7.79 -2.25
N TRP A 87 -6.42 6.91 -2.65
CA TRP A 87 -6.18 5.47 -2.81
C TRP A 87 -5.32 5.07 -4.02
N ASN A 88 -5.09 5.98 -4.98
CA ASN A 88 -4.32 5.73 -6.21
C ASN A 88 -2.83 6.08 -6.07
N TYR A 89 -2.37 6.51 -4.89
CA TYR A 89 -0.94 6.68 -4.61
C TYR A 89 -0.29 5.39 -4.14
N ASN A 90 1.04 5.36 -4.25
CA ASN A 90 1.84 4.24 -3.81
C ASN A 90 2.08 4.30 -2.30
N VAL A 91 1.46 3.37 -1.57
CA VAL A 91 1.50 3.29 -0.08
C VAL A 91 2.89 3.13 0.53
N TYR A 92 3.90 2.85 -0.28
CA TYR A 92 5.28 2.66 0.16
C TYR A 92 6.16 3.89 -0.02
N ASP A 93 5.69 4.93 -0.71
CA ASP A 93 6.43 6.18 -0.85
C ASP A 93 6.58 6.87 0.52
N LEU A 94 7.77 7.41 0.78
CA LEU A 94 8.15 7.90 2.11
C LEU A 94 7.98 9.41 2.25
N ASP A 95 8.36 10.14 1.21
CA ASP A 95 8.48 11.59 1.24
C ASP A 95 7.48 12.21 0.28
N GLY A 96 6.98 13.39 0.64
CA GLY A 96 5.99 14.09 -0.16
C GLY A 96 5.40 15.30 0.55
N GLY A 97 4.37 15.86 -0.08
CA GLY A 97 3.69 17.05 0.41
C GLY A 97 4.47 18.35 0.19
N ASN A 98 3.72 19.45 0.15
CA ASN A 98 4.28 20.79 -0.05
C ASN A 98 3.62 21.87 0.83
N GLY A 99 2.57 21.51 1.58
CA GLY A 99 1.81 22.42 2.44
C GLY A 99 0.96 23.45 1.67
N LEU A 100 0.84 23.32 0.35
CA LEU A 100 0.13 24.28 -0.52
C LEU A 100 -1.14 23.68 -1.12
N LEU A 101 -1.43 22.43 -0.82
CA LEU A 101 -2.57 21.68 -1.33
C LEU A 101 -3.39 21.14 -0.17
N GLU A 102 -4.70 21.13 -0.36
CA GLU A 102 -5.67 20.49 0.51
C GLU A 102 -6.42 19.45 -0.32
N THR A 103 -6.60 18.27 0.26
CA THR A 103 -7.27 17.14 -0.35
C THR A 103 -8.74 17.09 0.02
N ASP A 104 -9.53 16.26 -0.66
CA ASP A 104 -10.92 16.06 -0.29
C ASP A 104 -11.08 14.86 0.68
N PRO A 105 -12.09 14.86 1.56
CA PRO A 105 -12.27 13.80 2.55
C PRO A 105 -12.85 12.49 1.97
N THR A 106 -13.03 12.38 0.65
CA THR A 106 -13.76 11.24 0.04
C THR A 106 -13.12 9.91 0.38
N ALA A 107 -11.78 9.82 0.42
CA ALA A 107 -11.08 8.58 0.73
C ALA A 107 -11.50 7.99 2.09
N PHE A 108 -11.65 8.85 3.10
CA PHE A 108 -12.17 8.47 4.40
C PHE A 108 -13.69 8.23 4.36
N LEU A 109 -14.45 9.17 3.82
CA LEU A 109 -15.92 9.14 3.86
C LEU A 109 -16.50 7.92 3.14
N ILE A 110 -15.99 7.56 1.96
CA ILE A 110 -16.48 6.40 1.22
C ILE A 110 -16.24 5.10 1.99
N SER A 111 -15.10 5.01 2.68
CA SER A 111 -14.71 3.86 3.48
C SER A 111 -15.58 3.75 4.72
N TYR A 112 -15.77 4.87 5.44
CA TYR A 112 -16.61 4.94 6.61
C TYR A 112 -18.07 4.60 6.29
N TRP A 113 -18.66 5.23 5.26
CA TRP A 113 -20.05 4.96 4.88
C TRP A 113 -20.23 3.55 4.32
N GLY A 114 -19.27 3.03 3.56
CA GLY A 114 -19.28 1.63 3.12
C GLY A 114 -19.29 0.67 4.30
N MET A 115 -18.40 0.86 5.28
CA MET A 115 -18.34 0.01 6.47
C MET A 115 -19.57 0.14 7.37
N ARG A 116 -20.15 1.35 7.48
CA ARG A 116 -21.46 1.57 8.13
C ARG A 116 -22.57 0.82 7.41
N TYR A 117 -22.67 0.95 6.09
CA TYR A 117 -23.72 0.34 5.28
C TYR A 117 -23.72 -1.20 5.38
N PHE A 118 -22.53 -1.81 5.40
CA PHE A 118 -22.36 -3.26 5.57
C PHE A 118 -22.34 -3.72 7.02
N ASN A 119 -22.59 -2.84 8.00
CA ASN A 119 -22.59 -3.14 9.43
C ASN A 119 -21.27 -3.78 9.94
N LEU A 120 -20.14 -3.27 9.45
CA LEU A 120 -18.80 -3.82 9.75
C LEU A 120 -18.10 -3.12 10.94
N LEU A 121 -18.70 -2.08 11.52
CA LEU A 121 -18.09 -1.26 12.56
C LEU A 121 -18.35 -1.75 13.99
N GLY A 122 -19.15 -2.80 14.16
CA GLY A 122 -19.67 -3.20 15.46
C GLY A 122 -20.79 -2.28 15.95
N GLU A 123 -21.39 -2.63 17.09
CA GLU A 123 -22.24 -1.74 17.89
C GLU A 123 -21.40 -0.81 18.78
#